data_AF-A0A9X1Q9L5-F1
#
_entry.id   AF-A0A9X1Q9L5-F1
#
_cell.length_a   1.000
_cell.length_b   1.000
_cell.length_c   1.000
_cell.angle_alpha   90.00
_cell.angle_beta   90.00
_cell.angle_gamma   90.00
#
_symmetry.space_group_name_H-M   'P 1'
#
loop_
_entity.id
_entity.type
_entity.pdbx_description
1 polymer ?
#
loop_
_entity_poly.entity_id
_entity_poly.type
_entity_poly.pdbx_seq_one_letter_code
_entity_poly.pdbx_strand_id
1 'polypeptide(L)'
;MKLSRYIAISALMLGFSLAKAQPAAQKHRVLILTDIENEPDDTQSMVRFLTYSNHWDVEGLIATTSIHQQKRIAPEKIKQLINAYGKVRNNLLLHEKGFPETAYLLSITKSSFPEFGLNAVGKGKDSEGSEWIIKVVDKKDDRPVWIPVWGGANCLAQALWKVKMTRSPEDLKKFVSKIRMYTISDQDDTGPWIRKNFPDLFYVGSPGYHAAGAYHYATWSGISGDKFHGRFAGANFSIVDNPWLDENVRNHGPLGAEYPFTKFLMEGDTPSFLGLINNGLNDPEHPEYGGWGGRYELYTPHTLKYFYEPETRPIYTDAMDEVKGADSLFHTSNKATLWRWREAFQHDFAARMDWTIKPYKEANHPPKAALKHANAIKAKTGEKVTLSAEGSEDPDGNELTYQWIYYPEPGSYNQKDPLGINNWQAKNTFFTAPKVEKPETIHIILAVTDKGVPALTRYQRVIVTVYPE
;
A
#
# COMPACT_ATOMS: atom_id res chain seq x y z
N MET A 1 18.02 13.97 -77.18
CA MET A 1 18.55 14.09 -75.80
C MET A 1 18.05 15.40 -75.18
N LYS A 2 16.89 15.39 -74.50
CA LYS A 2 16.47 16.42 -73.54
C LYS A 2 15.62 15.71 -72.47
N LEU A 3 16.16 15.71 -71.25
CA LEU A 3 15.77 14.89 -70.11
C LEU A 3 14.62 15.56 -69.35
N SER A 4 13.51 14.86 -69.16
CA SER A 4 12.39 15.25 -68.30
C SER A 4 12.77 15.11 -66.83
N ARG A 5 12.67 16.19 -66.04
CA ARG A 5 12.84 16.14 -64.57
C ARG A 5 11.47 15.89 -63.92
N TYR A 6 11.32 14.73 -63.29
CA TYR A 6 10.28 14.46 -62.31
C TYR A 6 10.75 14.96 -60.93
N ILE A 7 9.96 15.81 -60.29
CA ILE A 7 10.16 16.22 -58.89
C ILE A 7 9.35 15.24 -58.04
N ALA A 8 10.03 14.37 -57.30
CA ALA A 8 9.42 13.53 -56.27
C ALA A 8 9.30 14.35 -54.97
N ILE A 9 8.07 14.59 -54.53
CA ILE A 9 7.79 15.20 -53.22
C ILE A 9 7.72 14.06 -52.21
N SER A 10 8.80 13.89 -51.43
CA SER A 10 8.83 12.98 -50.29
C SER A 10 8.04 13.60 -49.12
N ALA A 11 6.84 13.10 -48.87
CA ALA A 11 6.06 13.46 -47.68
C ALA A 11 6.71 12.83 -46.43
N LEU A 12 7.35 13.66 -45.60
CA LEU A 12 7.83 13.27 -44.29
C LEU A 12 6.61 13.10 -43.36
N MET A 13 6.15 11.87 -43.13
CA MET A 13 5.20 11.60 -42.05
C MET A 13 5.93 11.64 -40.71
N LEU A 14 5.90 12.81 -40.06
CA LEU A 14 6.19 12.95 -38.64
C LEU A 14 5.12 12.19 -37.85
N GLY A 15 5.44 10.96 -37.44
CA GLY A 15 4.67 10.21 -36.47
C GLY A 15 4.75 10.91 -35.12
N PHE A 16 3.75 11.75 -34.80
CA PHE A 16 3.51 12.17 -33.43
C PHE A 16 3.05 10.94 -32.64
N SER A 17 3.96 10.34 -31.88
CA SER A 17 3.58 9.46 -30.79
C SER A 17 2.77 10.29 -29.80
N LEU A 18 1.43 10.18 -29.89
CA LEU A 18 0.53 10.67 -28.85
C LEU A 18 0.92 9.97 -27.55
N ALA A 19 1.68 10.67 -26.71
CA ALA A 19 1.86 10.30 -25.33
C ALA A 19 0.45 10.28 -24.71
N LYS A 20 -0.14 9.08 -24.59
CA LYS A 20 -1.37 8.90 -23.84
C LYS A 20 -1.02 9.25 -22.39
N ALA A 21 -1.48 10.40 -21.93
CA ALA A 21 -1.50 10.71 -20.51
C ALA A 21 -2.16 9.52 -19.80
N GLN A 22 -1.52 9.01 -18.75
CA GLN A 22 -2.09 7.96 -17.92
C GLN A 22 -3.47 8.46 -17.45
N PRO A 23 -4.56 7.67 -17.61
CA PRO A 23 -5.82 8.00 -16.98
C PRO A 23 -5.55 8.24 -15.49
N ALA A 24 -6.17 9.27 -14.90
CA ALA A 24 -6.10 9.46 -13.46
C ALA A 24 -6.45 8.12 -12.79
N ALA A 25 -5.54 7.59 -11.96
CA ALA A 25 -5.72 6.27 -11.38
C ALA A 25 -7.06 6.26 -10.64
N GLN A 26 -7.91 5.29 -11.00
CA GLN A 26 -9.23 5.18 -10.40
C GLN A 26 -9.05 4.89 -8.91
N LYS A 27 -9.75 5.64 -8.04
CA LYS A 27 -9.69 5.41 -6.59
C LYS A 27 -10.02 3.96 -6.26
N HIS A 28 -9.28 3.36 -5.35
CA HIS A 28 -9.64 2.05 -4.81
C HIS A 28 -10.82 2.18 -3.85
N ARG A 29 -11.69 1.17 -3.81
CA ARG A 29 -12.75 1.08 -2.79
C ARG A 29 -12.16 0.40 -1.57
N VAL A 30 -12.29 1.03 -0.40
CA VAL A 30 -11.62 0.57 0.82
C VAL A 30 -12.62 0.43 1.97
N LEU A 31 -12.56 -0.69 2.67
CA LEU A 31 -13.34 -0.95 3.89
C LEU A 31 -12.43 -1.52 4.96
N ILE A 32 -12.32 -0.87 6.12
CA ILE A 32 -11.42 -1.30 7.20
C ILE A 32 -12.18 -2.12 8.23
N LEU A 33 -11.55 -3.21 8.71
CA LEU A 33 -11.91 -3.90 9.95
C LEU A 33 -10.85 -3.62 11.01
N THR A 34 -11.22 -3.07 12.16
CA THR A 34 -10.28 -2.66 13.21
C THR A 34 -10.78 -2.99 14.60
N ASP A 35 -9.90 -3.51 15.47
CA ASP A 35 -10.15 -3.74 16.88
C ASP A 35 -9.72 -2.56 17.76
N ILE A 36 -9.81 -1.35 17.21
CA ILE A 36 -9.49 -0.06 17.85
C ILE A 36 -9.82 -0.01 19.35
N GLU A 37 -8.92 0.65 20.08
CA GLU A 37 -8.82 0.68 21.55
C GLU A 37 -8.26 -0.58 22.21
N ASN A 38 -7.90 -1.61 21.44
CA ASN A 38 -7.04 -2.69 21.93
C ASN A 38 -5.65 -2.15 22.33
N GLU A 39 -4.96 -1.53 21.36
CA GLU A 39 -3.66 -0.89 21.51
C GLU A 39 -3.69 0.53 20.93
N PRO A 40 -2.68 1.38 21.23
CA PRO A 40 -2.64 2.74 20.71
C PRO A 40 -2.54 2.83 19.18
N ASP A 41 -1.99 1.80 18.53
CA ASP A 41 -1.61 1.83 17.11
C ASP A 41 -2.78 1.83 16.15
N ASP A 42 -3.91 1.15 16.41
CA ASP A 42 -5.12 1.30 15.58
C ASP A 42 -5.59 2.76 15.52
N THR A 43 -5.49 3.49 16.65
CA THR A 43 -5.84 4.91 16.70
C THR A 43 -4.86 5.74 15.87
N GLN A 44 -3.57 5.43 15.96
CA GLN A 44 -2.52 6.08 15.16
C GLN A 44 -2.73 5.82 13.65
N SER A 45 -2.97 4.57 13.28
CA SER A 45 -3.24 4.10 11.91
C SER A 45 -4.49 4.77 11.35
N MET A 46 -5.55 4.93 12.16
CA MET A 46 -6.77 5.64 11.75
C MET A 46 -6.54 7.13 11.53
N VAL A 47 -5.74 7.80 12.38
CA VAL A 47 -5.37 9.21 12.14
C VAL A 47 -4.66 9.36 10.81
N ARG A 48 -3.65 8.53 10.50
CA ARG A 48 -3.00 8.53 9.20
C ARG A 48 -3.99 8.20 8.08
N PHE A 49 -4.78 7.15 8.20
CA PHE A 49 -5.77 6.79 7.19
C PHE A 49 -6.69 7.97 6.82
N LEU A 50 -7.17 8.72 7.80
CA LEU A 50 -8.05 9.88 7.58
C LEU A 50 -7.35 11.00 6.79
N THR A 51 -6.03 11.22 6.99
CA THR A 51 -5.26 12.20 6.21
C THR A 51 -4.96 11.76 4.77
N TYR A 52 -5.18 10.49 4.44
CA TYR A 52 -5.09 9.94 3.08
C TYR A 52 -6.44 9.58 2.45
N SER A 53 -7.54 9.79 3.18
CA SER A 53 -8.89 9.37 2.74
C SER A 53 -9.34 9.96 1.41
N ASN A 54 -8.67 11.01 0.92
CA ASN A 54 -8.89 11.54 -0.42
C ASN A 54 -8.42 10.62 -1.56
N HIS A 55 -7.54 9.65 -1.29
CA HIS A 55 -7.04 8.70 -2.30
C HIS A 55 -8.00 7.53 -2.58
N TRP A 56 -9.05 7.36 -1.76
CA TRP A 56 -9.92 6.18 -1.81
C TRP A 56 -11.40 6.56 -1.84
N ASP A 57 -12.21 5.63 -2.34
CA ASP A 57 -13.62 5.58 -1.99
C ASP A 57 -13.74 4.77 -0.70
N VAL A 58 -13.73 5.45 0.44
CA VAL A 58 -13.93 4.80 1.75
C VAL A 58 -15.36 4.33 1.83
N GLU A 59 -15.58 3.02 1.88
CA GLU A 59 -16.90 2.39 1.88
C GLU A 59 -17.27 1.74 3.20
N GLY A 60 -16.36 1.62 4.17
CA GLY A 60 -16.72 1.24 5.54
C GLY A 60 -15.57 1.36 6.54
N LEU A 61 -15.93 1.68 7.78
CA LEU A 61 -15.02 1.68 8.93
C LEU A 61 -15.69 0.84 10.03
N ILE A 62 -15.27 -0.41 10.19
CA ILE A 62 -15.99 -1.38 11.00
C ILE A 62 -15.17 -1.74 12.23
N ALA A 63 -15.73 -1.44 13.41
CA ALA A 63 -15.14 -1.88 14.67
C ALA A 63 -15.39 -3.38 14.87
N THR A 64 -14.34 -4.11 15.21
CA THR A 64 -14.34 -5.56 15.37
C THR A 64 -13.51 -6.04 16.57
N THR A 65 -13.42 -7.35 16.75
CA THR A 65 -12.67 -8.00 17.83
C THR A 65 -11.37 -8.58 17.32
N SER A 66 -10.46 -8.93 18.23
CA SER A 66 -9.22 -9.67 17.95
C SER A 66 -8.90 -10.60 19.12
N ILE A 67 -7.77 -11.31 19.04
CA ILE A 67 -7.20 -12.09 20.16
C ILE A 67 -6.93 -11.22 21.39
N HIS A 68 -6.64 -9.94 21.21
CA HIS A 68 -6.31 -8.99 22.28
C HIS A 68 -7.56 -8.24 22.78
N GLN A 69 -8.60 -8.11 21.94
CA GLN A 69 -9.90 -7.54 22.32
C GLN A 69 -11.07 -8.46 21.92
N GLN A 70 -11.22 -9.60 22.63
CA GLN A 70 -12.07 -10.72 22.21
C GLN A 70 -13.59 -10.52 22.33
N LYS A 71 -14.05 -9.60 23.18
CA LYS A 71 -15.48 -9.46 23.55
C LYS A 71 -15.98 -8.02 23.53
N ARG A 72 -15.20 -7.12 22.93
CA ARG A 72 -15.46 -5.68 22.93
C ARG A 72 -15.16 -5.12 21.55
N ILE A 73 -15.96 -4.14 21.15
CA ILE A 73 -15.75 -3.32 19.96
C ILE A 73 -15.89 -1.85 20.37
N ALA A 74 -15.21 -0.94 19.66
CA ALA A 74 -15.19 0.49 20.00
C ALA A 74 -15.50 1.40 18.79
N PRO A 75 -16.69 1.30 18.17
CA PRO A 75 -17.08 2.18 17.06
C PRO A 75 -17.11 3.67 17.46
N GLU A 76 -17.33 3.97 18.74
CA GLU A 76 -17.32 5.36 19.24
C GLU A 76 -15.94 6.01 19.14
N LYS A 77 -14.85 5.24 19.29
CA LYS A 77 -13.50 5.78 19.07
C LYS A 77 -13.29 6.15 17.60
N ILE A 78 -13.77 5.34 16.66
CA ILE A 78 -13.74 5.67 15.22
C ILE A 78 -14.52 6.97 14.98
N LYS A 79 -15.72 7.11 15.53
CA LYS A 79 -16.54 8.34 15.40
C LYS A 79 -15.86 9.56 16.01
N GLN A 80 -15.20 9.41 17.16
CA GLN A 80 -14.41 10.49 17.78
C GLN A 80 -13.31 10.99 16.82
N LEU A 81 -12.55 10.07 16.22
CA LEU A 81 -11.49 10.41 15.26
C LEU A 81 -12.06 11.07 13.99
N ILE A 82 -13.19 10.57 13.47
CA ILE A 82 -13.89 11.20 12.34
C ILE A 82 -14.33 12.62 12.67
N ASN A 83 -14.81 12.87 13.89
CA ASN A 83 -15.18 14.21 14.35
C ASN A 83 -13.96 15.13 14.47
N ALA A 84 -12.80 14.63 14.93
CA ALA A 84 -11.56 15.38 14.93
C ALA A 84 -11.09 15.72 13.51
N TYR A 85 -11.15 14.74 12.59
CA TYR A 85 -10.92 14.94 11.16
C TYR A 85 -11.85 16.01 10.56
N GLY A 86 -13.14 16.01 10.93
CA GLY A 86 -14.10 17.00 10.46
C GLY A 86 -13.72 18.45 10.80
N LYS A 87 -12.99 18.67 11.91
CA LYS A 87 -12.49 19.99 12.30
C LYS A 87 -11.34 20.49 11.42
N VAL A 88 -10.59 19.58 10.79
CA VAL A 88 -9.42 19.92 9.95
C VAL A 88 -9.67 19.70 8.45
N ARG A 89 -10.80 19.08 8.07
CA ARG A 89 -11.13 18.75 6.68
C ARG A 89 -11.11 19.96 5.73
N ASN A 90 -11.60 21.11 6.19
CA ASN A 90 -11.60 22.32 5.35
C ASN A 90 -10.18 22.77 4.99
N ASN A 91 -9.23 22.61 5.91
CA ASN A 91 -7.82 22.88 5.63
C ASN A 91 -7.25 21.83 4.67
N LEU A 92 -7.49 20.53 4.91
CA LEU A 92 -7.07 19.46 4.00
C LEU A 92 -7.53 19.70 2.54
N LEU A 93 -8.75 20.21 2.35
CA LEU A 93 -9.30 20.57 1.04
C LEU A 93 -8.61 21.74 0.33
N LEU A 94 -7.83 22.56 1.05
CA LEU A 94 -6.98 23.57 0.43
C LEU A 94 -5.83 22.91 -0.34
N HIS A 95 -5.30 21.81 0.19
CA HIS A 95 -4.11 21.12 -0.31
C HIS A 95 -4.43 20.10 -1.39
N GLU A 96 -5.50 19.32 -1.19
CA GLU A 96 -5.90 18.31 -2.18
C GLU A 96 -7.41 18.10 -2.18
N LYS A 97 -7.97 17.84 -3.36
CA LYS A 97 -9.40 17.57 -3.51
C LYS A 97 -9.73 16.13 -3.13
N GLY A 98 -11.01 15.88 -2.85
CA GLY A 98 -11.57 14.53 -2.79
C GLY A 98 -11.63 13.92 -1.39
N PHE A 99 -11.33 14.69 -0.34
CA PHE A 99 -11.54 14.31 1.05
C PHE A 99 -13.04 14.08 1.34
N PRO A 100 -13.45 12.92 1.89
CA PRO A 100 -14.84 12.58 2.14
C PRO A 100 -15.50 13.46 3.21
N GLU A 101 -16.81 13.69 3.11
CA GLU A 101 -17.56 14.44 4.12
C GLU A 101 -17.58 13.70 5.47
N THR A 102 -17.47 14.44 6.58
CA THR A 102 -17.52 13.89 7.94
C THR A 102 -18.81 13.09 8.19
N ALA A 103 -19.96 13.66 7.79
CA ALA A 103 -21.25 12.98 7.92
C ALA A 103 -21.30 11.66 7.13
N TYR A 104 -20.63 11.59 5.97
CA TYR A 104 -20.54 10.37 5.20
C TYR A 104 -19.72 9.30 5.92
N LEU A 105 -18.52 9.64 6.43
CA LEU A 105 -17.69 8.70 7.20
C LEU A 105 -18.41 8.17 8.44
N LEU A 106 -19.13 9.02 9.17
CA LEU A 106 -19.96 8.60 10.31
C LEU A 106 -21.06 7.61 9.89
N SER A 107 -21.70 7.85 8.73
CA SER A 107 -22.78 7.00 8.23
C SER A 107 -22.34 5.58 7.83
N ILE A 108 -21.07 5.43 7.44
CA ILE A 108 -20.46 4.15 7.04
C ILE A 108 -19.63 3.51 8.16
N THR A 109 -19.63 4.11 9.36
CA THR A 109 -19.05 3.48 10.55
C THR A 109 -20.01 2.41 11.05
N LYS A 110 -19.52 1.19 11.27
CA LYS A 110 -20.33 0.01 11.60
C LYS A 110 -19.73 -0.79 12.74
N SER A 111 -20.56 -1.66 13.32
CA SER A 111 -20.19 -2.59 14.38
C SER A 111 -20.29 -4.04 13.89
N SER A 112 -19.26 -4.84 14.15
CA SER A 112 -19.34 -6.29 13.99
C SER A 112 -20.03 -6.97 15.18
N PHE A 113 -20.15 -8.29 15.13
CA PHE A 113 -20.64 -9.09 16.26
C PHE A 113 -19.50 -9.21 17.31
N PRO A 114 -19.73 -8.83 18.59
CA PRO A 114 -18.65 -8.65 19.58
C PRO A 114 -18.20 -9.97 20.23
N GLU A 115 -17.86 -10.97 19.41
CA GLU A 115 -17.27 -12.23 19.86
C GLU A 115 -16.02 -12.60 19.04
N PHE A 116 -15.08 -13.26 19.69
CA PHE A 116 -13.81 -13.64 19.09
C PHE A 116 -13.98 -14.68 17.97
N GLY A 117 -13.40 -14.38 16.81
CA GLY A 117 -13.16 -15.38 15.79
C GLY A 117 -14.42 -16.05 15.26
N LEU A 118 -14.37 -17.37 15.08
CA LEU A 118 -15.49 -18.20 14.63
C LEU A 118 -16.65 -18.23 15.63
N ASN A 119 -16.45 -17.80 16.88
CA ASN A 119 -17.57 -17.58 17.80
C ASN A 119 -18.47 -16.41 17.35
N ALA A 120 -18.01 -15.51 16.49
CA ALA A 120 -18.85 -14.52 15.82
C ALA A 120 -19.42 -14.97 14.47
N VAL A 121 -19.18 -16.22 14.03
CA VAL A 121 -19.64 -16.74 12.73
C VAL A 121 -20.75 -17.79 12.90
N GLY A 122 -21.80 -17.71 12.10
CA GLY A 122 -22.89 -18.68 12.03
C GLY A 122 -24.30 -18.09 12.06
N LYS A 123 -25.30 -18.98 12.22
CA LYS A 123 -26.72 -18.61 12.28
C LYS A 123 -26.99 -17.68 13.47
N GLY A 124 -27.67 -16.56 13.23
CA GLY A 124 -28.05 -15.61 14.27
C GLY A 124 -26.95 -14.62 14.68
N LYS A 125 -25.82 -14.61 13.96
CA LYS A 125 -24.66 -13.74 14.25
C LYS A 125 -24.45 -12.64 13.20
N ASP A 126 -25.47 -12.37 12.38
CA ASP A 126 -25.46 -11.20 11.50
C ASP A 126 -25.31 -9.93 12.34
N SER A 127 -24.51 -8.99 11.85
CA SER A 127 -24.23 -7.71 12.49
C SER A 127 -24.40 -6.57 11.49
N GLU A 128 -24.47 -5.33 11.99
CA GLU A 128 -24.51 -4.15 11.13
C GLU A 128 -23.34 -4.16 10.14
N GLY A 129 -22.14 -4.53 10.60
CA GLY A 129 -20.93 -4.63 9.79
C GLY A 129 -20.98 -5.75 8.75
N SER A 130 -21.44 -6.96 9.09
CA SER A 130 -21.46 -8.07 8.12
C SER A 130 -22.47 -7.82 7.00
N GLU A 131 -23.65 -7.26 7.33
CA GLU A 131 -24.62 -6.84 6.30
C GLU A 131 -24.08 -5.70 5.43
N TRP A 132 -23.34 -4.76 6.05
CA TRP A 132 -22.74 -3.66 5.32
C TRP A 132 -21.66 -4.13 4.33
N ILE A 133 -20.82 -5.10 4.71
CA ILE A 133 -19.84 -5.72 3.81
C ILE A 133 -20.56 -6.34 2.61
N ILE A 134 -21.64 -7.10 2.83
CA ILE A 134 -22.42 -7.70 1.75
C ILE A 134 -22.94 -6.61 0.81
N LYS A 135 -23.55 -5.56 1.35
CA LYS A 135 -24.08 -4.42 0.59
C LYS A 135 -23.00 -3.72 -0.23
N VAL A 136 -21.82 -3.48 0.36
CA VAL A 136 -20.67 -2.86 -0.28
C VAL A 136 -20.18 -3.73 -1.43
N VAL A 137 -19.92 -5.01 -1.18
CA VAL A 137 -19.42 -5.92 -2.22
C VAL A 137 -20.45 -6.07 -3.35
N ASP A 138 -21.76 -6.11 -3.06
CA ASP A 138 -22.83 -6.25 -4.06
C ASP A 138 -23.12 -5.00 -4.89
N LYS A 139 -22.55 -3.84 -4.53
CA LYS A 139 -22.68 -2.60 -5.32
C LYS A 139 -22.31 -2.89 -6.78
N LYS A 140 -23.08 -2.30 -7.72
CA LYS A 140 -22.83 -2.38 -9.17
C LYS A 140 -21.63 -1.51 -9.55
N ASP A 141 -20.46 -1.95 -9.12
CA ASP A 141 -19.16 -1.35 -9.35
C ASP A 141 -18.19 -2.51 -9.60
N ASP A 142 -17.55 -2.52 -10.78
CA ASP A 142 -16.69 -3.61 -11.20
C ASP A 142 -15.34 -3.62 -10.45
N ARG A 143 -15.03 -2.53 -9.73
CA ARG A 143 -13.80 -2.46 -8.94
C ARG A 143 -13.85 -3.42 -7.74
N PRO A 144 -12.69 -3.99 -7.37
CA PRO A 144 -12.48 -4.57 -6.04
C PRO A 144 -12.97 -3.73 -4.89
N VAL A 145 -13.27 -4.41 -3.78
CA VAL A 145 -13.21 -3.83 -2.45
C VAL A 145 -11.96 -4.37 -1.75
N TRP A 146 -11.06 -3.46 -1.39
CA TRP A 146 -9.91 -3.73 -0.55
C TRP A 146 -10.33 -3.68 0.92
N ILE A 147 -10.02 -4.76 1.64
CA ILE A 147 -10.36 -4.92 3.05
C ILE A 147 -9.07 -5.10 3.87
N PRO A 148 -8.46 -3.98 4.29
CA PRO A 148 -7.50 -3.98 5.38
C PRO A 148 -8.14 -4.51 6.67
N VAL A 149 -7.47 -5.45 7.33
CA VAL A 149 -7.91 -6.06 8.58
C VAL A 149 -6.82 -5.88 9.62
N TRP A 150 -7.08 -4.96 10.55
CA TRP A 150 -6.16 -4.53 11.59
C TRP A 150 -6.27 -5.47 12.81
N GLY A 151 -7.49 -5.90 13.12
CA GLY A 151 -7.78 -6.92 14.14
C GLY A 151 -8.16 -8.28 13.58
N GLY A 152 -9.30 -8.81 14.02
CA GLY A 152 -9.88 -10.06 13.52
C GLY A 152 -10.72 -9.89 12.25
N ALA A 153 -10.80 -10.96 11.46
CA ALA A 153 -11.55 -11.01 10.21
C ALA A 153 -12.99 -11.55 10.37
N ASN A 154 -13.43 -11.82 11.60
CA ASN A 154 -14.74 -12.41 11.91
C ASN A 154 -15.94 -11.71 11.24
N CYS A 155 -15.92 -10.38 11.13
CA CYS A 155 -16.99 -9.63 10.46
C CYS A 155 -17.12 -9.98 8.97
N LEU A 156 -15.99 -10.10 8.27
CA LEU A 156 -15.95 -10.55 6.88
C LEU A 156 -16.27 -12.04 6.77
N ALA A 157 -15.79 -12.86 7.71
CA ALA A 157 -16.10 -14.27 7.75
C ALA A 157 -17.61 -14.53 7.91
N GLN A 158 -18.32 -13.74 8.72
CA GLN A 158 -19.77 -13.81 8.83
C GLN A 158 -20.47 -13.42 7.52
N ALA A 159 -20.02 -12.35 6.86
CA ALA A 159 -20.56 -11.94 5.55
C ALA A 159 -20.40 -13.07 4.51
N LEU A 160 -19.20 -13.65 4.42
CA LEU A 160 -18.89 -14.79 3.55
C LEU A 160 -19.72 -16.03 3.90
N TRP A 161 -19.86 -16.34 5.19
CA TRP A 161 -20.68 -17.45 5.66
C TRP A 161 -22.14 -17.28 5.22
N LYS A 162 -22.73 -16.11 5.45
CA LYS A 162 -24.11 -15.82 5.08
C LYS A 162 -24.32 -15.94 3.57
N VAL A 163 -23.43 -15.36 2.76
CA VAL A 163 -23.50 -15.46 1.29
C VAL A 163 -23.42 -16.92 0.84
N LYS A 164 -22.51 -17.71 1.42
CA LYS A 164 -22.39 -19.16 1.14
C LYS A 164 -23.65 -19.94 1.51
N MET A 165 -24.34 -19.57 2.58
CA MET A 165 -25.57 -20.25 3.02
C MET A 165 -26.83 -19.83 2.25
N THR A 166 -26.83 -18.65 1.61
CA THR A 166 -28.06 -18.03 1.07
C THR A 166 -28.05 -17.87 -0.45
N ARG A 167 -26.90 -18.02 -1.13
CA ARG A 167 -26.77 -17.82 -2.57
C ARG A 167 -26.31 -19.07 -3.30
N SER A 168 -26.45 -19.04 -4.63
CA SER A 168 -25.88 -20.06 -5.52
C SER A 168 -24.35 -20.09 -5.42
N PRO A 169 -23.71 -21.23 -5.74
CA PRO A 169 -22.25 -21.31 -5.86
C PRO A 169 -21.65 -20.28 -6.83
N GLU A 170 -22.33 -20.00 -7.94
CA GLU A 170 -21.91 -19.03 -8.95
C GLU A 170 -21.92 -17.60 -8.41
N ASP A 171 -22.97 -17.23 -7.67
CA ASP A 171 -23.06 -15.90 -7.06
C ASP A 171 -22.11 -15.73 -5.89
N LEU A 172 -21.84 -16.80 -5.13
CA LEU A 172 -20.78 -16.82 -4.13
C LEU A 172 -19.42 -16.58 -4.79
N LYS A 173 -19.11 -17.27 -5.89
CA LYS A 173 -17.84 -17.09 -6.61
C LYS A 173 -17.66 -15.65 -7.10
N LYS A 174 -18.71 -15.05 -7.67
CA LYS A 174 -18.71 -13.63 -8.09
C LYS A 174 -18.57 -12.67 -6.92
N PHE A 175 -19.14 -13.00 -5.76
CA PHE A 175 -19.00 -12.21 -4.54
C PHE A 175 -17.55 -12.23 -4.05
N VAL A 176 -16.96 -13.42 -3.93
CA VAL A 176 -15.57 -13.64 -3.49
C VAL A 176 -14.56 -12.97 -4.42
N SER A 177 -14.76 -13.05 -5.75
CA SER A 177 -13.83 -12.46 -6.74
C SER A 177 -13.73 -10.93 -6.67
N LYS A 178 -14.65 -10.26 -5.96
CA LYS A 178 -14.60 -8.80 -5.75
C LYS A 178 -13.84 -8.40 -4.49
N ILE A 179 -13.41 -9.33 -3.65
CA ILE A 179 -12.79 -9.05 -2.36
C ILE A 179 -11.28 -9.22 -2.45
N ARG A 180 -10.55 -8.20 -2.01
CA ARG A 180 -9.10 -8.24 -1.78
C ARG A 180 -8.88 -8.01 -0.30
N MET A 181 -8.17 -8.90 0.37
CA MET A 181 -7.99 -8.84 1.82
C MET A 181 -6.50 -8.72 2.16
N TYR A 182 -6.17 -7.83 3.10
CA TYR A 182 -4.84 -7.74 3.70
C TYR A 182 -4.99 -7.77 5.22
N THR A 183 -4.51 -8.84 5.86
CA THR A 183 -4.45 -8.96 7.33
C THR A 183 -3.11 -8.52 7.92
N ILE A 184 -3.18 -7.77 9.02
CA ILE A 184 -2.04 -7.48 9.90
C ILE A 184 -1.86 -8.66 10.84
N SER A 185 -1.34 -9.74 10.25
CA SER A 185 -1.42 -11.09 10.80
C SER A 185 -2.85 -11.57 11.08
N ASP A 186 -3.03 -12.87 11.26
CA ASP A 186 -4.35 -13.46 11.49
C ASP A 186 -4.80 -13.29 12.95
N GLN A 187 -5.25 -12.12 13.39
CA GLN A 187 -5.52 -11.91 14.83
C GLN A 187 -6.76 -12.63 15.38
N ASP A 188 -7.40 -13.51 14.61
CA ASP A 188 -8.39 -14.48 15.06
C ASP A 188 -8.35 -15.76 14.18
N ASP A 189 -9.17 -16.76 14.51
CA ASP A 189 -9.20 -18.05 13.81
C ASP A 189 -10.00 -18.01 12.49
N THR A 190 -10.52 -16.83 12.11
CA THR A 190 -11.30 -16.69 10.88
C THR A 190 -10.44 -16.47 9.64
N GLY A 191 -9.23 -15.93 9.77
CA GLY A 191 -8.28 -15.81 8.66
C GLY A 191 -7.98 -17.16 8.00
N PRO A 192 -7.47 -18.16 8.75
CA PRO A 192 -7.29 -19.52 8.25
C PRO A 192 -8.58 -20.15 7.70
N TRP A 193 -9.71 -19.96 8.40
CA TRP A 193 -11.01 -20.45 7.94
C TRP A 193 -11.41 -19.86 6.58
N ILE A 194 -11.20 -18.55 6.35
CA ILE A 194 -11.47 -17.89 5.08
C ILE A 194 -10.60 -18.51 3.98
N ARG A 195 -9.29 -18.65 4.21
CA ARG A 195 -8.35 -19.19 3.21
C ARG A 195 -8.69 -20.62 2.79
N LYS A 196 -9.16 -21.44 3.73
CA LYS A 196 -9.60 -22.82 3.52
C LYS A 196 -10.94 -22.94 2.80
N ASN A 197 -11.89 -22.05 3.10
CA ASN A 197 -13.26 -22.13 2.58
C ASN A 197 -13.49 -21.35 1.28
N PHE A 198 -12.64 -20.36 0.98
CA PHE A 198 -12.75 -19.47 -0.18
C PHE A 198 -11.38 -19.35 -0.86
N PRO A 199 -10.91 -20.42 -1.54
CA PRO A 199 -9.55 -20.48 -2.08
C PRO A 199 -9.28 -19.46 -3.19
N ASP A 200 -10.33 -18.98 -3.87
CA ASP A 200 -10.25 -17.97 -4.93
C ASP A 200 -10.14 -16.52 -4.38
N LEU A 201 -10.22 -16.32 -3.06
CA LEU A 201 -10.12 -14.99 -2.45
C LEU A 201 -8.68 -14.47 -2.49
N PHE A 202 -8.49 -13.26 -3.04
CA PHE A 202 -7.20 -12.57 -3.03
C PHE A 202 -6.82 -12.20 -1.59
N TYR A 203 -5.72 -12.79 -1.11
CA TYR A 203 -5.35 -12.76 0.30
C TYR A 203 -3.86 -12.41 0.46
N VAL A 204 -3.60 -11.31 1.16
CA VAL A 204 -2.29 -10.85 1.60
C VAL A 204 -2.22 -10.96 3.12
N GLY A 205 -1.12 -11.50 3.66
CA GLY A 205 -0.89 -11.48 5.10
C GLY A 205 0.37 -12.22 5.49
N SER A 206 0.84 -11.98 6.72
CA SER A 206 1.88 -12.77 7.37
C SER A 206 1.18 -13.78 8.31
N PRO A 207 1.08 -15.07 7.93
CA PRO A 207 0.27 -16.02 8.70
C PRO A 207 0.76 -16.22 10.12
N GLY A 208 -0.22 -16.47 10.98
CA GLY A 208 -0.01 -16.89 12.34
C GLY A 208 0.09 -15.75 13.36
N TYR A 209 -0.25 -16.12 14.58
CA TYR A 209 0.17 -15.48 15.80
C TYR A 209 0.31 -16.57 16.87
N HIS A 210 1.06 -16.27 17.93
CA HIS A 210 1.20 -17.15 19.08
C HIS A 210 0.73 -16.42 20.34
N ALA A 211 0.20 -17.16 21.33
CA ALA A 211 -0.25 -16.61 22.62
C ALA A 211 0.87 -15.90 23.43
N ALA A 212 2.14 -16.06 23.02
CA ALA A 212 3.31 -15.36 23.57
C ALA A 212 3.92 -14.33 22.60
N GLY A 213 3.20 -13.97 21.53
CA GLY A 213 3.69 -13.16 20.42
C GLY A 213 4.41 -13.99 19.34
N ALA A 214 4.23 -13.60 18.08
CA ALA A 214 5.04 -14.05 16.92
C ALA A 214 5.14 -12.97 15.83
N TYR A 215 4.64 -11.76 16.12
CA TYR A 215 4.61 -10.63 15.20
C TYR A 215 6.01 -10.17 14.77
N HIS A 216 7.06 -10.59 15.48
CA HIS A 216 8.45 -10.34 15.07
C HIS A 216 8.80 -10.99 13.73
N TYR A 217 8.08 -12.04 13.30
CA TYR A 217 8.27 -12.62 11.98
C TYR A 217 7.53 -11.87 10.88
N ALA A 218 6.51 -11.07 11.19
CA ALA A 218 5.64 -10.47 10.19
C ALA A 218 6.29 -9.29 9.45
N THR A 219 5.92 -9.10 8.18
CA THR A 219 6.44 -8.02 7.33
C THR A 219 6.01 -6.65 7.83
N TRP A 220 4.76 -6.52 8.29
CA TRP A 220 4.18 -5.25 8.75
C TRP A 220 4.97 -4.61 9.90
N SER A 221 5.66 -5.43 10.73
CA SER A 221 6.52 -4.91 11.80
C SER A 221 7.66 -4.02 11.30
N GLY A 222 7.96 -4.03 9.99
CA GLY A 222 8.88 -3.10 9.34
C GLY A 222 8.47 -1.63 9.45
N ILE A 223 7.22 -1.31 9.80
CA ILE A 223 6.76 0.09 9.90
C ILE A 223 7.56 0.86 10.96
N SER A 224 7.76 0.25 12.13
CA SER A 224 8.45 0.87 13.28
C SER A 224 8.88 -0.14 14.37
N GLY A 225 8.81 -1.44 14.10
CA GLY A 225 9.00 -2.52 15.08
C GLY A 225 10.46 -2.78 15.47
N ASP A 226 11.40 -1.94 15.06
CA ASP A 226 12.86 -2.11 15.17
C ASP A 226 13.28 -2.56 16.58
N LYS A 227 12.70 -1.98 17.64
CA LYS A 227 13.10 -2.24 19.04
C LYS A 227 12.27 -3.28 19.79
N PHE A 228 11.02 -3.55 19.39
CA PHE A 228 10.11 -4.42 20.18
C PHE A 228 9.50 -5.56 19.36
N HIS A 229 8.60 -5.27 18.42
CA HIS A 229 7.95 -6.28 17.59
C HIS A 229 8.93 -6.89 16.59
N GLY A 230 9.40 -6.14 15.60
CA GLY A 230 10.26 -6.65 14.53
C GLY A 230 11.69 -7.02 14.92
N ARG A 231 12.28 -6.33 15.91
CA ARG A 231 13.65 -6.60 16.43
C ARG A 231 14.71 -6.68 15.32
N PHE A 232 14.68 -5.73 14.39
CA PHE A 232 15.60 -5.64 13.27
C PHE A 232 16.44 -4.37 13.33
N ALA A 233 17.50 -4.33 12.51
CA ALA A 233 18.38 -3.19 12.33
C ALA A 233 18.28 -2.65 10.88
N GLY A 234 19.01 -1.57 10.60
CA GLY A 234 19.11 -0.98 9.26
C GLY A 234 18.15 0.16 8.98
N ALA A 235 16.94 0.19 9.55
CA ALA A 235 16.03 1.30 9.33
C ALA A 235 16.32 2.50 10.23
N ASN A 236 15.88 3.69 9.81
CA ASN A 236 15.97 4.89 10.63
C ASN A 236 14.84 4.90 11.69
N PHE A 237 15.19 4.66 12.96
CA PHE A 237 14.22 4.65 14.06
C PHE A 237 13.84 6.06 14.56
N SER A 238 14.70 7.08 14.34
CA SER A 238 14.47 8.43 14.87
C SER A 238 13.32 9.18 14.18
N ILE A 239 12.72 8.59 13.14
CA ILE A 239 11.58 9.16 12.41
C ILE A 239 10.27 8.44 12.71
N VAL A 240 10.27 7.53 13.69
CA VAL A 240 9.10 6.76 14.14
C VAL A 240 9.01 6.69 15.66
N ASP A 241 9.90 7.39 16.37
CA ASP A 241 9.88 7.47 17.83
C ASP A 241 8.95 8.58 18.34
N ASN A 242 8.68 8.57 19.64
CA ASN A 242 7.75 9.52 20.22
C ASN A 242 8.18 10.98 20.07
N PRO A 243 9.46 11.37 20.22
CA PRO A 243 9.92 12.73 19.92
C PRO A 243 9.58 13.19 18.50
N TRP A 244 9.87 12.37 17.48
CA TRP A 244 9.52 12.73 16.10
C TRP A 244 8.01 12.86 15.91
N LEU A 245 7.23 11.96 16.52
CA LEU A 245 5.78 11.99 16.47
C LEU A 245 5.19 13.20 17.20
N ASP A 246 5.78 13.64 18.32
CA ASP A 246 5.36 14.85 19.02
C ASP A 246 5.51 16.09 18.12
N GLU A 247 6.69 16.21 17.49
CA GLU A 247 7.02 17.32 16.60
C GLU A 247 6.18 17.32 15.32
N ASN A 248 6.06 16.18 14.64
CA ASN A 248 5.55 16.10 13.27
C ASN A 248 4.08 15.62 13.16
N VAL A 249 3.48 15.14 14.25
CA VAL A 249 2.12 14.58 14.23
C VAL A 249 1.26 15.12 15.36
N ARG A 250 1.63 14.91 16.62
CA ARG A 250 0.75 15.22 17.76
C ARG A 250 0.51 16.72 17.93
N ASN A 251 1.51 17.55 17.62
CA ASN A 251 1.40 19.01 17.68
C ASN A 251 0.67 19.65 16.47
N HIS A 252 -0.23 18.93 15.79
CA HIS A 252 -0.92 19.38 14.58
C HIS A 252 -2.45 19.42 14.77
N GLY A 253 -2.90 20.32 15.64
CA GLY A 253 -4.32 20.65 15.78
C GLY A 253 -5.19 19.50 16.32
N PRO A 254 -6.52 19.57 16.11
CA PRO A 254 -7.47 18.65 16.73
C PRO A 254 -7.29 17.18 16.35
N LEU A 255 -6.84 16.89 15.11
CA LEU A 255 -6.60 15.52 14.66
C LEU A 255 -5.26 14.99 15.20
N GLY A 256 -4.20 15.81 15.21
CA GLY A 256 -2.93 15.46 15.84
C GLY A 256 -3.07 15.14 17.33
N ALA A 257 -3.89 15.90 18.05
CA ALA A 257 -4.15 15.69 19.48
C ALA A 257 -4.80 14.33 19.80
N GLU A 258 -5.42 13.67 18.83
CA GLU A 258 -5.99 12.33 18.97
C GLU A 258 -4.97 11.21 18.75
N TYR A 259 -3.76 11.52 18.26
CA TYR A 259 -2.71 10.55 17.99
C TYR A 259 -1.97 10.18 19.29
N PRO A 260 -2.16 8.96 19.84
CA PRO A 260 -1.67 8.62 21.17
C PRO A 260 -0.16 8.39 21.19
N PHE A 261 0.38 8.33 22.42
CA PHE A 261 1.76 7.94 22.66
C PHE A 261 2.01 6.48 22.26
N THR A 262 3.11 6.23 21.56
CA THR A 262 3.49 4.89 21.13
C THR A 262 4.00 4.07 22.31
N LYS A 263 3.38 2.91 22.55
CA LYS A 263 3.72 2.01 23.67
C LYS A 263 4.60 0.83 23.26
N PHE A 264 4.34 0.22 22.10
CA PHE A 264 5.05 -0.98 21.63
C PHE A 264 5.67 -0.78 20.26
N LEU A 265 4.84 -0.54 19.24
CA LEU A 265 5.24 -0.03 17.94
C LEU A 265 4.26 1.05 17.47
N MET A 266 4.74 1.91 16.57
CA MET A 266 3.92 2.93 15.91
C MET A 266 3.18 2.29 14.72
N GLU A 267 1.86 2.40 14.70
CA GLU A 267 1.02 2.14 13.52
C GLU A 267 1.23 0.76 12.88
N GLY A 268 1.11 -0.33 13.66
CA GLY A 268 1.27 -1.69 13.14
C GLY A 268 0.38 -2.02 11.96
N ASP A 269 -0.77 -1.36 11.87
CA ASP A 269 -1.76 -1.65 10.83
C ASP A 269 -1.63 -0.84 9.56
N THR A 270 -0.96 0.31 9.63
CA THR A 270 -0.76 1.22 8.50
C THR A 270 -0.25 0.54 7.21
N PRO A 271 0.67 -0.44 7.25
CA PRO A 271 1.09 -1.21 6.06
C PRO A 271 -0.04 -1.74 5.18
N SER A 272 -1.18 -2.12 5.80
CA SER A 272 -2.34 -2.69 5.10
C SER A 272 -3.01 -1.76 4.09
N PHE A 273 -2.82 -0.44 4.23
CA PHE A 273 -3.39 0.55 3.30
C PHE A 273 -2.34 1.43 2.62
N LEU A 274 -1.08 1.44 3.06
CA LEU A 274 -0.04 2.23 2.38
C LEU A 274 0.16 1.83 0.92
N GLY A 275 0.02 0.53 0.61
CA GLY A 275 0.07 0.02 -0.77
C GLY A 275 -1.10 0.47 -1.65
N LEU A 276 -2.17 1.03 -1.06
CA LEU A 276 -3.33 1.55 -1.79
C LEU A 276 -3.19 3.05 -2.10
N ILE A 277 -2.16 3.72 -1.57
CA ILE A 277 -1.89 5.13 -1.88
C ILE A 277 -1.35 5.21 -3.30
N ASN A 278 -1.98 6.04 -4.14
CA ASN A 278 -1.48 6.32 -5.47
C ASN A 278 -0.25 7.25 -5.41
N ASN A 279 0.94 6.65 -5.27
CA ASN A 279 2.23 7.35 -5.27
C ASN A 279 3.10 7.00 -6.50
N GLY A 280 2.58 6.15 -7.40
CA GLY A 280 3.26 5.66 -8.61
C GLY A 280 4.28 4.52 -8.40
N LEU A 281 4.50 4.07 -7.16
CA LEU A 281 5.33 2.90 -6.83
C LEU A 281 4.51 1.62 -6.74
N ASN A 282 3.35 1.75 -6.09
CA ASN A 282 2.49 0.64 -5.71
C ASN A 282 1.65 0.15 -6.89
N ASP A 283 1.47 -1.16 -6.98
CA ASP A 283 0.38 -1.78 -7.72
C ASP A 283 -0.26 -2.82 -6.79
N PRO A 284 -1.44 -2.53 -6.20
CA PRO A 284 -1.97 -3.38 -5.14
C PRO A 284 -2.43 -4.74 -5.65
N GLU A 285 -2.82 -4.88 -6.93
CA GLU A 285 -3.14 -6.19 -7.52
C GLU A 285 -1.88 -7.04 -7.80
N HIS A 286 -0.68 -6.45 -7.63
CA HIS A 286 0.62 -7.12 -7.74
C HIS A 286 1.44 -6.97 -6.44
N PRO A 287 1.06 -7.62 -5.32
CA PRO A 287 1.82 -7.54 -4.06
C PRO A 287 3.29 -7.97 -4.19
N GLU A 288 3.60 -8.82 -5.19
CA GLU A 288 4.95 -9.28 -5.48
C GLU A 288 5.86 -8.18 -6.03
N TYR A 289 5.29 -7.05 -6.48
CA TYR A 289 6.05 -5.90 -6.98
C TYR A 289 6.68 -5.08 -5.86
N GLY A 290 6.13 -5.13 -4.65
CA GLY A 290 6.59 -4.37 -3.51
C GLY A 290 6.23 -2.88 -3.58
N GLY A 291 6.14 -2.24 -2.41
CA GLY A 291 5.80 -0.83 -2.29
C GLY A 291 5.73 -0.39 -0.84
N TRP A 292 5.04 0.72 -0.57
CA TRP A 292 4.92 1.25 0.80
C TRP A 292 4.19 0.30 1.76
N GLY A 293 3.39 -0.64 1.25
CA GLY A 293 2.77 -1.72 2.03
C GLY A 293 3.65 -2.95 2.26
N GLY A 294 4.90 -2.96 1.80
CA GLY A 294 5.76 -4.15 1.78
C GLY A 294 5.67 -4.93 0.46
N ARG A 295 6.32 -6.10 0.41
CA ARG A 295 6.34 -7.02 -0.74
C ARG A 295 5.96 -8.43 -0.31
N TYR A 296 5.14 -9.09 -1.11
CA TYR A 296 4.56 -10.40 -0.79
C TYR A 296 4.57 -11.30 -2.02
N GLU A 297 5.07 -12.52 -1.88
CA GLU A 297 5.10 -13.51 -2.97
C GLU A 297 3.96 -14.51 -2.83
N LEU A 298 3.46 -15.01 -3.96
CA LEU A 298 2.38 -15.99 -3.99
C LEU A 298 2.95 -17.41 -3.86
N TYR A 299 2.90 -17.99 -2.67
CA TYR A 299 3.32 -19.38 -2.42
C TYR A 299 2.58 -19.99 -1.23
N THR A 300 2.62 -21.31 -1.08
CA THR A 300 2.13 -21.99 0.13
C THR A 300 3.26 -21.98 1.15
N PRO A 301 3.19 -21.19 2.23
CA PRO A 301 4.29 -21.12 3.19
C PRO A 301 4.45 -22.43 3.95
N HIS A 302 5.70 -22.78 4.25
CA HIS A 302 5.99 -23.87 5.18
C HIS A 302 5.30 -23.60 6.53
N THR A 303 4.68 -24.62 7.12
CA THR A 303 4.00 -24.45 8.42
C THR A 303 5.00 -24.15 9.52
N LEU A 304 4.85 -23.00 10.17
CA LEU A 304 5.68 -22.61 11.30
C LEU A 304 4.91 -22.76 12.61
N LYS A 305 5.65 -22.88 13.73
CA LYS A 305 5.08 -23.19 15.07
C LYS A 305 4.00 -22.19 15.53
N TYR A 306 4.06 -20.96 15.03
CA TYR A 306 3.13 -19.88 15.38
C TYR A 306 1.98 -19.72 14.38
N PHE A 307 1.86 -20.60 13.38
CA PHE A 307 0.67 -20.65 12.55
C PHE A 307 -0.44 -21.39 13.32
N TYR A 308 -1.68 -21.00 13.07
CA TYR A 308 -2.85 -21.71 13.60
C TYR A 308 -2.94 -23.14 13.09
N GLU A 309 -2.82 -23.29 11.78
CA GLU A 309 -2.87 -24.55 11.04
C GLU A 309 -2.00 -24.42 9.78
N PRO A 310 -1.60 -25.54 9.14
CA PRO A 310 -0.95 -25.51 7.84
C PRO A 310 -1.77 -24.78 6.77
N GLU A 311 -1.12 -23.95 5.96
CA GLU A 311 -1.77 -23.32 4.81
C GLU A 311 -2.17 -24.37 3.76
N THR A 312 -3.41 -24.29 3.29
CA THR A 312 -3.99 -25.26 2.34
C THR A 312 -3.80 -24.86 0.88
N ARG A 313 -3.29 -23.65 0.62
CA ARG A 313 -3.14 -23.07 -0.73
C ARG A 313 -2.06 -21.98 -0.75
N PRO A 314 -1.60 -21.56 -1.94
CA PRO A 314 -0.79 -20.37 -2.06
C PRO A 314 -1.56 -19.12 -1.65
N ILE A 315 -0.88 -18.22 -0.92
CA ILE A 315 -1.36 -16.88 -0.54
C ILE A 315 -0.23 -15.88 -0.81
N TYR A 316 -0.54 -14.58 -0.89
CA TYR A 316 0.50 -13.56 -0.88
C TYR A 316 1.02 -13.42 0.55
N THR A 317 2.24 -13.90 0.79
CA THR A 317 2.87 -13.92 2.11
C THR A 317 4.32 -13.47 2.01
N ASP A 318 4.96 -13.31 3.18
CA ASP A 318 6.25 -12.65 3.38
C ASP A 318 7.28 -13.00 2.28
N ALA A 319 7.80 -11.95 1.62
CA ALA A 319 8.97 -12.01 0.76
C ALA A 319 10.14 -11.28 1.45
N MET A 320 11.37 -11.41 0.94
CA MET A 320 12.54 -10.74 1.52
C MET A 320 13.24 -9.83 0.53
N ASP A 321 13.61 -8.64 0.98
CA ASP A 321 14.43 -7.71 0.23
C ASP A 321 15.83 -7.61 0.86
N GLU A 322 16.82 -7.28 0.05
CA GLU A 322 18.17 -6.93 0.51
C GLU A 322 18.39 -5.44 0.30
N VAL A 323 18.53 -4.70 1.40
CA VAL A 323 18.57 -3.24 1.37
C VAL A 323 19.72 -2.73 2.21
N LYS A 324 20.45 -1.74 1.69
CA LYS A 324 21.44 -1.02 2.48
C LYS A 324 20.73 -0.06 3.44
N GLY A 325 20.90 -0.29 4.74
CA GLY A 325 20.29 0.48 5.81
C GLY A 325 20.95 1.85 6.06
N ALA A 326 20.34 2.62 6.95
CA ALA A 326 20.87 3.88 7.49
C ALA A 326 22.18 3.69 8.28
N ASP A 327 22.45 2.47 8.75
CA ASP A 327 23.73 2.06 9.34
C ASP A 327 24.81 1.72 8.30
N SER A 328 24.51 1.92 7.01
CA SER A 328 25.37 1.61 5.86
C SER A 328 25.71 0.12 5.67
N LEU A 329 25.01 -0.79 6.34
CA LEU A 329 25.13 -2.24 6.18
C LEU A 329 23.99 -2.78 5.30
N PHE A 330 24.20 -3.92 4.65
CA PHE A 330 23.14 -4.63 3.94
C PHE A 330 22.34 -5.50 4.92
N HIS A 331 21.01 -5.44 4.79
CA HIS A 331 20.07 -6.20 5.60
C HIS A 331 19.11 -6.95 4.70
N THR A 332 19.05 -8.27 4.87
CA THR A 332 18.14 -9.15 4.13
C THR A 332 17.02 -9.60 5.05
N SER A 333 15.82 -9.08 4.84
CA SER A 333 14.66 -9.43 5.67
C SER A 333 13.35 -9.10 4.99
N ASN A 334 12.26 -9.66 5.49
CA ASN A 334 10.93 -9.28 5.03
C ASN A 334 10.51 -7.88 5.48
N LYS A 335 11.01 -7.39 6.63
CA LYS A 335 10.78 -6.01 7.05
C LYS A 335 11.44 -5.00 6.12
N ALA A 336 12.57 -5.37 5.49
CA ALA A 336 13.26 -4.52 4.53
C ALA A 336 12.42 -4.20 3.29
N THR A 337 11.46 -5.05 2.95
CA THR A 337 10.48 -4.78 1.88
C THR A 337 9.65 -3.53 2.14
N LEU A 338 9.53 -3.14 3.42
CA LEU A 338 8.73 -2.01 3.87
C LEU A 338 9.60 -0.85 4.36
N TRP A 339 10.52 -1.07 5.30
CA TRP A 339 11.27 0.03 5.92
C TRP A 339 12.21 0.74 4.95
N ARG A 340 12.56 0.14 3.81
CA ARG A 340 13.29 0.80 2.72
C ARG A 340 12.60 2.05 2.19
N TRP A 341 11.29 2.17 2.39
CA TRP A 341 10.46 3.30 1.98
C TRP A 341 10.09 4.25 3.12
N ARG A 342 10.60 3.99 4.34
CA ARG A 342 10.14 4.65 5.58
C ARG A 342 10.26 6.14 5.58
N GLU A 343 11.39 6.65 5.13
CA GLU A 343 11.59 8.11 5.08
C GLU A 343 10.52 8.79 4.23
N ALA A 344 10.23 8.25 3.04
CA ALA A 344 9.24 8.81 2.13
C ALA A 344 7.82 8.80 2.71
N PHE A 345 7.37 7.68 3.29
CA PHE A 345 6.02 7.63 3.86
C PHE A 345 5.89 8.38 5.21
N GLN A 346 6.98 8.56 5.96
CA GLN A 346 6.98 9.39 7.18
C GLN A 346 6.96 10.88 6.82
N HIS A 347 7.75 11.31 5.85
CA HIS A 347 7.71 12.69 5.34
C HIS A 347 6.34 13.03 4.73
N ASP A 348 5.75 12.11 3.94
CA ASP A 348 4.42 12.32 3.38
C ASP A 348 3.35 12.44 4.46
N PHE A 349 3.45 11.67 5.55
CA PHE A 349 2.54 11.82 6.68
C PHE A 349 2.74 13.14 7.42
N ALA A 350 3.98 13.55 7.69
CA ALA A 350 4.27 14.84 8.32
C ALA A 350 3.74 16.02 7.49
N ALA A 351 3.94 16.03 6.18
CA ALA A 351 3.35 17.05 5.29
C ALA A 351 1.82 17.05 5.32
N ARG A 352 1.19 15.87 5.40
CA ARG A 352 -0.26 15.78 5.53
C ARG A 352 -0.78 16.23 6.88
N MET A 353 0.01 16.11 7.94
CA MET A 353 -0.31 16.72 9.24
C MET A 353 -0.17 18.24 9.17
N ASP A 354 0.82 18.77 8.46
CA ASP A 354 0.89 20.19 8.12
C ASP A 354 -0.37 20.68 7.39
N TRP A 355 -0.87 19.92 6.42
CA TRP A 355 -2.11 20.23 5.69
C TRP A 355 -3.36 20.33 6.59
N THR A 356 -3.32 19.78 7.81
CA THR A 356 -4.44 19.90 8.74
C THR A 356 -4.54 21.28 9.39
N ILE A 357 -3.45 22.05 9.43
CA ILE A 357 -3.38 23.32 10.17
C ILE A 357 -2.86 24.51 9.34
N LYS A 358 -2.08 24.28 8.27
CA LYS A 358 -1.46 25.33 7.46
C LYS A 358 -2.32 25.68 6.23
N PRO A 359 -2.19 26.89 5.67
CA PRO A 359 -2.67 27.19 4.33
C PRO A 359 -1.77 26.57 3.26
N TYR A 360 -2.28 26.44 2.02
CA TYR A 360 -1.56 25.85 0.87
C TYR A 360 -0.10 26.30 0.76
N LYS A 361 0.15 27.63 0.73
CA LYS A 361 1.48 28.20 0.51
C LYS A 361 2.50 27.95 1.63
N GLU A 362 2.07 27.44 2.78
CA GLU A 362 2.92 27.21 3.95
C GLU A 362 3.18 25.71 4.21
N ALA A 363 2.67 24.83 3.36
CA ALA A 363 2.94 23.40 3.42
C ALA A 363 3.46 22.89 2.08
N ASN A 364 4.29 21.84 2.13
CA ASN A 364 4.81 21.19 0.95
C ASN A 364 3.79 20.23 0.31
N HIS A 365 3.84 20.06 -1.01
CA HIS A 365 3.01 19.12 -1.77
C HIS A 365 3.88 18.22 -2.64
N PRO A 366 3.46 16.96 -2.83
CA PRO A 366 4.29 15.98 -3.50
C PRO A 366 4.57 16.36 -4.96
N PRO A 367 5.80 16.13 -5.45
CA PRO A 367 6.11 16.34 -6.85
C PRO A 367 5.35 15.33 -7.72
N LYS A 368 5.23 15.60 -9.00
CA LYS A 368 4.70 14.64 -9.97
C LYS A 368 5.85 13.98 -10.73
N ALA A 369 6.07 12.70 -10.46
CA ALA A 369 7.00 11.89 -11.23
C ALA A 369 6.41 11.50 -12.60
N ALA A 370 7.15 11.75 -13.67
CA ALA A 370 6.74 11.43 -15.04
C ALA A 370 7.86 10.72 -15.81
N LEU A 371 7.47 9.91 -16.79
CA LEU A 371 8.38 9.25 -17.73
C LEU A 371 8.13 9.77 -19.16
N LYS A 372 9.22 10.07 -19.89
CA LYS A 372 9.16 10.38 -21.34
C LYS A 372 9.27 9.12 -22.21
N HIS A 373 8.80 8.00 -21.69
CA HIS A 373 8.70 6.71 -22.36
C HIS A 373 7.62 5.88 -21.65
N ALA A 374 7.28 4.72 -22.20
CA ALA A 374 6.33 3.82 -21.57
C ALA A 374 6.90 3.20 -20.29
N ASN A 375 6.04 2.93 -19.31
CA ASN A 375 6.36 2.15 -18.11
C ASN A 375 6.69 0.68 -18.45
N ALA A 376 6.20 0.15 -19.56
CA ALA A 376 6.57 -1.18 -20.05
C ALA A 376 7.46 -1.06 -21.28
N ILE A 377 8.67 -1.58 -21.20
CA ILE A 377 9.67 -1.53 -22.27
C ILE A 377 10.00 -2.96 -22.70
N LYS A 378 10.09 -3.19 -24.00
CA LYS A 378 10.64 -4.42 -24.57
C LYS A 378 12.01 -4.11 -25.17
N ALA A 379 12.99 -4.94 -24.89
CA ALA A 379 14.35 -4.81 -25.44
C ALA A 379 14.90 -6.19 -25.76
N LYS A 380 15.82 -6.27 -26.73
CA LYS A 380 16.65 -7.45 -26.96
C LYS A 380 17.96 -7.33 -26.20
N THR A 381 18.61 -8.46 -25.95
CA THR A 381 20.00 -8.50 -25.44
C THR A 381 20.89 -7.51 -26.22
N GLY A 382 21.65 -6.70 -25.50
CA GLY A 382 22.56 -5.71 -26.09
C GLY A 382 21.92 -4.40 -26.55
N GLU A 383 20.58 -4.28 -26.57
CA GLU A 383 19.92 -3.03 -26.93
C GLU A 383 20.05 -1.98 -25.82
N LYS A 384 20.14 -0.70 -26.23
CA LYS A 384 20.17 0.43 -25.30
C LYS A 384 18.75 0.76 -24.82
N VAL A 385 18.51 0.61 -23.52
CA VAL A 385 17.27 1.02 -22.87
C VAL A 385 17.45 2.42 -22.29
N THR A 386 16.72 3.41 -22.84
CA THR A 386 16.77 4.79 -22.37
C THR A 386 15.67 5.06 -21.35
N LEU A 387 16.04 5.69 -20.24
CA LEU A 387 15.17 6.05 -19.15
C LEU A 387 15.16 7.58 -18.99
N SER A 388 13.98 8.19 -18.91
CA SER A 388 13.85 9.65 -18.91
C SER A 388 12.74 10.11 -17.98
N ALA A 389 13.11 10.92 -16.99
CA ALA A 389 12.20 11.57 -16.06
C ALA A 389 11.72 12.96 -16.56
N GLU A 390 11.89 13.25 -17.86
CA GLU A 390 11.36 14.48 -18.46
C GLU A 390 9.84 14.58 -18.31
N GLY A 391 9.37 15.78 -17.98
CA GLY A 391 7.97 16.03 -17.63
C GLY A 391 7.66 15.93 -16.13
N SER A 392 8.63 15.52 -15.30
CA SER A 392 8.46 15.61 -13.83
C SER A 392 8.46 17.08 -13.40
N GLU A 393 7.57 17.42 -12.48
CA GLU A 393 7.30 18.80 -12.04
C GLU A 393 6.93 18.85 -10.56
N ASP A 394 7.12 20.00 -9.93
CA ASP A 394 6.76 20.25 -8.54
C ASP A 394 5.67 21.33 -8.48
N PRO A 395 4.54 21.10 -7.78
CA PRO A 395 3.45 22.06 -7.72
C PRO A 395 3.80 23.34 -6.94
N ASP A 396 4.76 23.28 -6.01
CA ASP A 396 5.21 24.41 -5.20
C ASP A 396 6.42 25.13 -5.82
N GLY A 397 6.96 24.59 -6.91
CA GLY A 397 8.12 25.13 -7.61
C GLY A 397 9.46 24.75 -6.96
N ASN A 398 9.47 23.75 -6.08
CA ASN A 398 10.70 23.24 -5.48
C ASN A 398 11.61 22.59 -6.52
N GLU A 399 12.91 22.63 -6.29
CA GLU A 399 13.86 21.86 -7.08
C GLU A 399 13.65 20.36 -6.92
N LEU A 400 13.80 19.61 -8.00
CA LEU A 400 13.63 18.16 -8.03
C LEU A 400 14.98 17.44 -8.06
N THR A 401 15.07 16.36 -7.29
CA THR A 401 16.13 15.35 -7.37
C THR A 401 15.56 14.05 -7.95
N TYR A 402 16.42 13.27 -8.61
CA TYR A 402 16.03 12.05 -9.30
C TYR A 402 16.88 10.89 -8.80
N GLN A 403 16.26 9.73 -8.62
CA GLN A 403 16.95 8.48 -8.34
C GLN A 403 16.29 7.35 -9.14
N TRP A 404 17.07 6.70 -9.98
CA TRP A 404 16.73 5.42 -10.56
C TRP A 404 17.18 4.33 -9.59
N ILE A 405 16.29 3.41 -9.25
CA ILE A 405 16.53 2.31 -8.33
C ILE A 405 16.31 1.03 -9.10
N TYR A 406 17.33 0.20 -9.25
CA TYR A 406 17.11 -1.18 -9.67
C TYR A 406 16.49 -1.93 -8.49
N TYR A 407 15.29 -2.45 -8.71
CA TYR A 407 14.55 -3.24 -7.73
C TYR A 407 14.60 -4.71 -8.18
N PRO A 408 15.67 -5.45 -7.87
CA PRO A 408 15.89 -6.80 -8.42
C PRO A 408 14.85 -7.81 -7.94
N GLU A 409 14.41 -7.71 -6.69
CA GLU A 409 13.62 -8.75 -6.03
C GLU A 409 12.28 -9.10 -6.72
N PRO A 410 11.50 -8.15 -7.27
CA PRO A 410 10.31 -8.47 -8.07
C PRO A 410 10.59 -8.91 -9.52
N GLY A 411 11.83 -8.75 -10.02
CA GLY A 411 12.20 -9.10 -11.38
C GLY A 411 12.59 -10.58 -11.52
N SER A 412 12.39 -11.15 -12.71
CA SER A 412 12.90 -12.50 -12.99
C SER A 412 14.38 -12.51 -13.35
N TYR A 413 14.95 -11.35 -13.73
CA TYR A 413 16.38 -11.20 -13.97
C TYR A 413 17.15 -11.12 -12.64
N ASN A 414 17.75 -12.25 -12.25
CA ASN A 414 18.48 -12.42 -11.01
C ASN A 414 19.89 -12.96 -11.28
N GLN A 415 20.74 -12.14 -11.90
CA GLN A 415 22.14 -12.44 -12.18
C GLN A 415 23.05 -11.64 -11.25
N LYS A 416 24.25 -12.18 -10.99
CA LYS A 416 25.24 -11.56 -10.10
C LYS A 416 25.75 -10.20 -10.60
N ASP A 417 25.69 -9.96 -11.90
CA ASP A 417 26.21 -8.74 -12.48
C ASP A 417 25.25 -7.58 -12.22
N PRO A 418 25.72 -6.48 -11.60
CA PRO A 418 24.87 -5.32 -11.34
C PRO A 418 24.40 -4.73 -12.66
N LEU A 419 23.12 -4.31 -12.71
CA LEU A 419 22.60 -3.56 -13.84
C LEU A 419 23.41 -2.27 -14.00
N GLY A 420 24.19 -2.16 -15.07
CA GLY A 420 25.08 -1.02 -15.32
C GLY A 420 24.31 0.22 -15.80
N ILE A 421 23.49 0.83 -14.93
CA ILE A 421 22.90 2.15 -15.23
C ILE A 421 24.01 3.21 -15.20
N ASN A 422 24.13 3.96 -16.29
CA ASN A 422 25.22 4.93 -16.50
C ASN A 422 25.29 6.02 -15.42
N ASN A 423 24.14 6.55 -14.99
CA ASN A 423 24.03 7.47 -13.87
C ASN A 423 22.67 7.30 -13.18
N TRP A 424 22.69 6.85 -11.93
CA TRP A 424 21.48 6.59 -11.13
C TRP A 424 20.76 7.88 -10.69
N GLN A 425 21.42 9.03 -10.71
CA GLN A 425 20.87 10.30 -10.21
C GLN A 425 20.52 11.30 -11.32
N ALA A 426 20.80 10.95 -12.59
CA ALA A 426 20.49 11.83 -13.71
C ALA A 426 19.00 11.80 -14.05
N LYS A 427 18.47 12.97 -14.45
CA LYS A 427 17.11 13.09 -15.00
C LYS A 427 16.87 12.15 -16.19
N ASN A 428 17.89 12.00 -17.05
CA ASN A 428 17.90 11.07 -18.17
C ASN A 428 19.10 10.13 -18.03
N THR A 429 18.87 8.84 -18.18
CA THR A 429 19.90 7.81 -18.07
C THR A 429 19.64 6.66 -19.04
N PHE A 430 20.51 5.66 -19.06
CA PHE A 430 20.30 4.46 -19.84
C PHE A 430 21.10 3.29 -19.26
N PHE A 431 20.75 2.09 -19.70
CA PHE A 431 21.57 0.90 -19.53
C PHE A 431 21.51 0.06 -20.80
N THR A 432 22.43 -0.88 -20.94
CA THR A 432 22.40 -1.88 -22.00
C THR A 432 21.66 -3.10 -21.47
N ALA A 433 20.64 -3.55 -22.20
CA ALA A 433 19.87 -4.73 -21.85
C ALA A 433 20.81 -5.95 -21.69
N PRO A 434 20.79 -6.62 -20.52
CA PRO A 434 21.70 -7.72 -20.26
C PRO A 434 21.44 -8.91 -21.17
N LYS A 435 22.43 -9.80 -21.26
CA LYS A 435 22.24 -11.09 -21.92
C LYS A 435 21.30 -11.97 -21.13
N VAL A 436 20.31 -12.53 -21.80
CA VAL A 436 19.32 -13.47 -21.23
C VAL A 436 19.14 -14.67 -22.14
N GLU A 437 18.86 -15.84 -21.55
CA GLU A 437 18.60 -17.09 -22.29
C GLU A 437 17.11 -17.28 -22.62
N LYS A 438 16.24 -16.59 -21.89
CA LYS A 438 14.78 -16.57 -22.03
C LYS A 438 14.27 -15.16 -21.72
N PRO A 439 13.01 -14.82 -22.04
CA PRO A 439 12.46 -13.53 -21.66
C PRO A 439 12.52 -13.32 -20.15
N GLU A 440 13.16 -12.24 -19.69
CA GLU A 440 13.27 -11.90 -18.27
C GLU A 440 12.86 -10.46 -17.99
N THR A 441 12.34 -10.20 -16.79
CA THR A 441 11.87 -8.88 -16.35
C THR A 441 12.87 -8.20 -15.43
N ILE A 442 13.08 -6.91 -15.65
CA ILE A 442 13.90 -6.01 -14.83
C ILE A 442 12.99 -4.88 -14.36
N HIS A 443 12.92 -4.68 -13.04
CA HIS A 443 12.13 -3.60 -12.44
C HIS A 443 13.04 -2.43 -12.07
N ILE A 444 12.72 -1.25 -12.58
CA ILE A 444 13.44 0.00 -12.29
C ILE A 444 12.43 1.02 -11.77
N ILE A 445 12.70 1.60 -10.61
CA ILE A 445 11.87 2.64 -10.02
C ILE A 445 12.54 3.99 -10.24
N LEU A 446 11.82 4.93 -10.83
CA LEU A 446 12.13 6.34 -10.73
C LEU A 446 11.56 6.85 -9.40
N ALA A 447 12.38 7.38 -8.52
CA ALA A 447 11.97 8.21 -7.40
C ALA A 447 12.31 9.68 -7.71
N VAL A 448 11.31 10.55 -7.62
CA VAL A 448 11.46 12.00 -7.76
C VAL A 448 11.14 12.62 -6.41
N THR A 449 12.13 13.30 -5.83
CA THR A 449 12.02 13.92 -4.51
C THR A 449 12.23 15.41 -4.63
N ASP A 450 11.30 16.20 -4.09
CA ASP A 450 11.43 17.65 -4.03
C ASP A 450 12.47 18.09 -2.97
N LYS A 451 12.75 19.39 -2.90
CA LYS A 451 13.56 20.00 -1.82
C LYS A 451 12.71 20.82 -0.84
N GLY A 452 11.41 20.54 -0.76
CA GLY A 452 10.53 21.14 0.24
C GLY A 452 10.77 20.54 1.62
N VAL A 453 10.02 21.03 2.62
CA VAL A 453 10.13 20.57 4.02
C VAL A 453 8.75 20.15 4.54
N PRO A 454 8.56 18.87 4.94
CA PRO A 454 9.49 17.76 4.70
C PRO A 454 9.61 17.44 3.19
N ALA A 455 10.72 16.83 2.78
CA ALA A 455 10.94 16.49 1.37
C ALA A 455 10.01 15.34 0.95
N LEU A 456 9.24 15.53 -0.12
CA LEU A 456 8.24 14.55 -0.56
C LEU A 456 8.68 13.81 -1.82
N THR A 457 8.34 12.52 -1.88
CA THR A 457 8.73 11.64 -2.99
C THR A 457 7.51 11.07 -3.71
N ARG A 458 7.55 11.08 -5.04
CA ARG A 458 6.66 10.29 -5.90
C ARG A 458 7.46 9.45 -6.88
N TYR A 459 6.82 8.41 -7.42
CA TYR A 459 7.51 7.37 -8.15
C TYR A 459 6.90 7.09 -9.52
N GLN A 460 7.68 6.42 -10.35
CA GLN A 460 7.19 5.67 -11.51
C GLN A 460 7.92 4.33 -11.57
N ARG A 461 7.18 3.24 -11.77
CA ARG A 461 7.75 1.91 -12.01
C ARG A 461 7.90 1.65 -13.50
N VAL A 462 9.08 1.21 -13.91
CA VAL A 462 9.41 0.76 -15.26
C VAL A 462 9.71 -0.74 -15.22
N ILE A 463 9.00 -1.52 -16.02
CA ILE A 463 9.24 -2.95 -16.22
C ILE A 463 9.82 -3.13 -17.61
N VAL A 464 11.07 -3.60 -17.66
CA VAL A 464 11.77 -3.90 -18.91
C VAL A 464 11.77 -5.40 -19.10
N THR A 465 11.10 -5.89 -20.15
CA THR A 465 11.19 -7.29 -20.58
C THR A 465 12.30 -7.42 -21.62
N VAL A 466 13.36 -8.12 -21.24
CA VAL A 466 14.50 -8.39 -22.11
C VAL A 466 14.31 -9.75 -22.78
N TYR A 467 14.42 -9.78 -24.10
CA TYR A 467 14.35 -11.00 -24.91
C TYR A 467 15.77 -11.45 -25.33
N PRO A 468 15.98 -12.75 -25.55
CA PRO A 468 17.17 -13.23 -26.26
C PRO A 468 17.29 -12.56 -27.65
N GLU A 469 18.49 -12.59 -28.22
CA GLU A 469 18.81 -11.98 -29.53
C GLU A 469 17.85 -12.36 -30.66
#